data_AF-A0A7C9LQQ0-F1
#
_entry.id   AF-A0A7C9LQQ0-F1
#
_cell.length_a   1.000
_cell.length_b   1.000
_cell.length_c   1.000
_cell.angle_alpha   90.00
_cell.angle_beta   90.00
_cell.angle_gamma   90.00
#
_symmetry.space_group_name_H-M   'P 1'
#
loop_
_entity.id
_entity.type
_entity.pdbx_description
1 polymer ?
#
loop_
_entity_poly.entity_id
_entity_poly.type
_entity_poly.pdbx_seq_one_letter_code
_entity_poly.pdbx_strand_id
1 'polypeptide(L)'
;MLKSELARELGIDASVMTKKCKDYFAAVGKPDERHLSTETVRDLREASALLDSNAAKTWKEAISRVLGNYTEPVPPESVRHIVQRLDHLESRLTKVAEEVSWIAKYLRERADRQGASKGAGQAAAVQQPELQLNP
;
A
#
# COMPACT_ATOMS: atom_id res chain seq x y z
N MET A 1 33.57 27.58 3.08
CA MET A 1 34.55 26.56 3.50
C MET A 1 34.81 25.59 2.36
N LEU A 2 36.04 25.09 2.17
CA LEU A 2 36.32 24.07 1.15
C LEU A 2 36.01 22.66 1.66
N LYS A 3 35.70 21.73 0.74
CA LYS A 3 35.44 20.32 1.07
C LYS A 3 36.62 19.64 1.76
N SER A 4 37.84 19.96 1.34
CA SER A 4 39.08 19.45 1.93
C SER A 4 39.33 19.95 3.35
N GLU A 5 38.89 21.17 3.68
CA GLU A 5 38.98 21.73 5.03
C GLU A 5 38.02 21.00 5.97
N LEU A 6 36.77 20.81 5.52
CA LEU A 6 35.78 20.06 6.30
C LEU A 6 36.17 18.59 6.47
N ALA A 7 36.78 17.98 5.44
CA ALA A 7 37.30 16.61 5.52
C ALA A 7 38.37 16.49 6.62
N ARG A 8 39.31 17.44 6.68
CA ARG A 8 40.36 17.48 7.71
C ARG A 8 39.78 17.68 9.10
N GLU A 9 38.79 18.55 9.24
CA GLU A 9 38.12 18.80 10.52
C GLU A 9 37.43 17.55 11.06
N LEU A 10 36.71 16.82 10.19
CA LEU A 10 36.01 15.59 10.57
C LEU A 10 36.89 14.34 10.59
N GLY A 11 38.20 14.49 10.31
CA GLY A 11 39.13 13.35 10.27
C GLY A 11 38.81 12.32 9.19
N ILE A 12 38.13 12.72 8.10
CA ILE A 12 37.81 11.82 6.99
C ILE A 12 38.61 12.15 5.73
N ASP A 13 38.75 11.15 4.87
CA ASP A 13 39.43 11.34 3.58
C ASP A 13 38.68 12.34 2.67
N ALA A 14 39.45 13.16 1.94
CA ALA A 14 38.88 14.21 1.09
C ALA A 14 38.05 13.66 -0.08
N SER A 15 38.38 12.46 -0.60
CA SER A 15 37.59 11.77 -1.62
C SER A 15 36.24 11.33 -1.03
N VAL A 16 36.26 10.80 0.19
CA VAL A 16 35.04 10.42 0.93
C VAL A 16 34.18 11.64 1.20
N MET A 17 34.75 12.75 1.66
CA MET A 17 34.02 14.01 1.85
C MET A 17 33.42 14.51 0.54
N THR A 18 34.17 14.45 -0.57
CA THR A 18 33.66 14.84 -1.89
C THR A 18 32.43 14.01 -2.29
N LYS A 19 32.46 12.69 -2.06
CA LYS A 19 31.29 11.82 -2.27
C LYS A 19 30.14 12.19 -1.34
N LYS A 20 30.40 12.38 -0.05
CA LYS A 20 29.41 12.76 0.96
C LYS A 20 28.71 14.09 0.62
N CYS A 21 29.45 15.09 0.15
CA CYS A 21 28.88 16.35 -0.35
C CYS A 21 27.98 16.13 -1.57
N LYS A 22 28.39 15.28 -2.52
CA LYS A 22 27.55 14.95 -3.68
C LYS A 22 26.23 14.32 -3.26
N ASP A 23 26.27 13.37 -2.32
CA ASP A 23 25.06 12.73 -1.78
C ASP A 23 24.14 13.74 -1.08
N TYR A 24 24.71 14.69 -0.34
CA TYR A 24 23.96 15.78 0.29
C TYR A 24 23.29 16.70 -0.73
N PHE A 25 24.03 17.20 -1.72
CA PHE A 25 23.49 18.09 -2.74
C PHE A 25 22.42 17.40 -3.59
N ALA A 26 22.60 16.10 -3.88
CA ALA A 26 21.58 15.28 -4.52
C ALA A 26 20.30 15.16 -3.66
N ALA A 27 20.43 15.01 -2.34
CA ALA A 27 19.29 14.93 -1.43
C ALA A 27 18.52 16.25 -1.30
N VAL A 28 19.22 17.38 -1.35
CA VAL A 28 18.61 18.74 -1.29
C VAL A 28 18.10 19.20 -2.67
N GLY A 29 18.47 18.52 -3.75
CA GLY A 29 18.10 18.90 -5.12
C GLY A 29 18.84 20.14 -5.63
N LYS A 30 20.03 20.42 -5.08
CA LYS A 30 20.88 21.57 -5.46
C LYS A 30 22.11 21.09 -6.25
N PRO A 31 22.69 21.94 -7.12
CA PRO A 31 23.95 21.63 -7.78
C PRO A 31 25.11 21.58 -6.78
N ASP A 32 26.16 20.82 -7.12
CA ASP A 32 27.36 20.70 -6.30
C ASP A 32 28.15 22.02 -6.29
N GLU A 33 28.36 22.59 -5.10
CA GLU A 33 29.06 23.86 -4.92
C GLU A 33 30.55 23.64 -4.62
N ARG A 34 31.41 24.50 -5.19
CA ARG A 34 32.86 24.50 -4.89
C ARG A 34 33.16 24.94 -3.47
N HIS A 35 32.40 25.91 -2.96
CA HIS A 35 32.51 26.42 -1.60
C HIS A 35 31.24 26.05 -0.85
N LEU A 36 31.40 25.39 0.29
CA LEU A 36 30.29 25.02 1.15
C LEU A 36 29.80 26.25 1.90
N SER A 37 28.49 26.47 1.86
CA SER A 37 27.78 27.42 2.70
C SER A 37 27.83 27.01 4.17
N THR A 38 27.62 27.96 5.08
CA THR A 38 27.60 27.69 6.52
C THR A 38 26.53 26.67 6.90
N GLU A 39 25.37 26.72 6.25
CA GLU A 39 24.27 25.76 6.42
C GLU A 39 24.72 24.36 6.02
N THR A 40 25.26 24.20 4.81
CA THR A 40 25.77 22.90 4.32
C THR A 40 26.85 22.33 5.24
N VAL A 41 27.76 23.17 5.75
CA VAL A 41 28.79 22.73 6.70
C VAL A 41 28.17 22.25 8.00
N ARG A 42 27.21 22.99 8.56
CA ARG A 42 26.49 22.60 9.78
C ARG A 42 25.81 21.24 9.59
N ASP A 43 25.06 21.09 8.50
CA ASP A 43 24.28 19.89 8.24
C ASP A 43 25.18 18.66 8.01
N LEU A 44 26.32 18.83 7.32
CA LEU A 44 27.30 17.75 7.14
C LEU A 44 27.99 17.34 8.45
N ARG A 45 28.26 18.30 9.36
CA ARG A 45 28.79 18.00 10.69
C ARG A 45 27.78 17.23 11.52
N GLU A 46 26.52 17.67 11.52
CA GLU A 46 25.44 17.00 12.24
C GLU A 46 25.23 15.57 11.71
N ALA A 47 25.23 15.38 10.39
CA ALA A 47 25.16 14.06 9.79
C ALA A 47 26.36 13.17 10.18
N SER A 48 27.55 13.73 10.34
CA SER A 48 28.71 12.98 10.85
C SER A 48 28.51 12.57 12.31
N ALA A 49 28.07 13.51 13.15
CA ALA A 49 27.80 13.23 14.56
C ALA A 49 26.73 12.15 14.75
N LEU A 50 25.71 12.09 13.88
CA LEU A 50 24.71 11.02 13.89
C LEU A 50 25.29 9.64 13.57
N LEU A 51 26.30 9.56 12.70
CA LEU A 51 27.02 8.31 12.46
C LEU A 51 27.90 7.92 13.65
N ASP A 52 28.64 8.88 14.19
CA ASP A 52 29.60 8.62 15.28
C ASP A 52 28.88 8.19 16.57
N SER A 53 27.68 8.72 16.80
CA SER A 53 26.81 8.34 17.92
C SER A 53 25.98 7.08 17.66
N ASN A 54 26.13 6.41 16.51
CA ASN A 54 25.28 5.29 16.07
C ASN A 54 23.77 5.63 16.01
N ALA A 55 23.40 6.91 16.01
CA ALA A 55 22.02 7.34 15.86
C ALA A 55 21.49 7.07 14.45
N ALA A 56 22.36 7.11 13.43
CA ALA A 56 22.09 6.69 12.07
C ALA A 56 22.98 5.51 11.67
N LYS A 57 22.43 4.52 10.95
CA LYS A 57 23.19 3.34 10.50
C LYS A 57 23.96 3.61 9.21
N THR A 58 23.49 4.56 8.40
CA THR A 58 24.06 4.88 7.10
C THR A 58 24.16 6.39 6.87
N TRP A 59 25.10 6.81 6.03
CA TRP A 59 25.25 8.23 5.68
C TRP A 59 23.98 8.83 5.06
N LYS A 60 23.30 8.05 4.21
CA LYS A 60 22.03 8.46 3.60
C LYS A 60 20.95 8.71 4.65
N GLU A 61 20.83 7.81 5.63
CA GLU A 61 19.92 7.98 6.75
C GLU A 61 20.27 9.21 7.59
N ALA A 62 21.56 9.44 7.88
CA ALA A 62 22.02 10.60 8.62
C ALA A 62 21.63 11.91 7.92
N ILE A 63 21.88 12.04 6.61
CA ILE A 63 21.46 13.20 5.81
C ILE A 63 19.93 13.34 5.85
N SER A 64 19.18 12.26 5.62
CA SER A 64 17.72 12.32 5.65
C SER A 64 17.20 12.83 6.99
N ARG A 65 17.83 12.44 8.11
CA ARG A 65 17.44 12.91 9.45
C ARG A 65 17.73 14.39 9.64
N VAL A 66 18.93 14.86 9.25
CA VAL A 66 19.30 16.28 9.33
C VAL A 66 18.39 17.16 8.47
N LEU A 67 18.05 16.70 7.26
CA LEU A 67 17.15 17.42 6.36
C LEU A 67 15.67 17.31 6.77
N GLY A 68 15.33 16.58 7.84
CA GLY A 68 13.95 16.36 8.27
C GLY A 68 13.12 15.46 7.35
N ASN A 69 13.76 14.80 6.39
CA ASN A 69 13.13 13.93 5.38
C ASN A 69 13.15 12.44 5.77
N TYR A 70 13.65 12.10 6.96
CA TYR A 70 13.73 10.72 7.40
C TYR A 70 12.36 10.24 7.88
N THR A 71 11.79 9.32 7.12
CA THR A 71 10.65 8.52 7.56
C THR A 71 11.19 7.23 8.17
N GLU A 72 10.79 6.96 9.41
CA GLU A 72 11.14 5.70 10.07
C GLU A 72 10.60 4.52 9.23
N PRO A 73 11.45 3.53 8.87
CA PRO A 73 11.01 2.42 8.07
C PRO A 73 9.93 1.63 8.81
N VAL A 74 8.84 1.31 8.12
CA VAL A 74 7.77 0.48 8.70
C VAL A 74 8.36 -0.89 9.03
N PRO A 75 8.23 -1.37 10.29
CA PRO A 75 8.81 -2.65 10.67
C PRO A 75 8.14 -3.79 9.87
N PRO A 76 8.92 -4.81 9.46
CA PRO A 76 8.43 -5.88 8.59
C PRO A 76 7.28 -6.67 9.24
N GLU A 77 7.26 -6.76 10.56
CA GLU A 77 6.19 -7.36 11.34
C GLU A 77 4.85 -6.65 11.12
N SER A 78 4.85 -5.31 11.12
CA SER A 78 3.64 -4.52 10.85
C SER A 78 3.12 -4.77 9.44
N VAL A 79 4.01 -4.87 8.45
CA VAL A 79 3.63 -5.22 7.06
C VAL A 79 3.00 -6.61 7.00
N ARG A 80 3.62 -7.61 7.65
CA ARG A 80 3.08 -8.97 7.71
C ARG A 80 1.68 -9.01 8.35
N HIS A 81 1.49 -8.29 9.46
CA HIS A 81 0.18 -8.20 10.10
C HIS A 81 -0.89 -7.58 9.19
N ILE A 82 -0.54 -6.54 8.43
CA ILE A 82 -1.46 -5.90 7.48
C ILE A 82 -1.84 -6.88 6.37
N VAL A 83 -0.86 -7.57 5.76
CA VAL A 83 -1.08 -8.54 4.69
C VAL A 83 -1.99 -9.68 5.17
N GLN A 84 -1.70 -10.27 6.34
CA GLN A 84 -2.56 -11.33 6.91
C GLN A 84 -3.99 -10.85 7.15
N ARG A 85 -4.17 -9.59 7.56
CA ARG A 85 -5.51 -9.02 7.77
C ARG A 85 -6.26 -8.82 6.46
N LEU A 86 -5.56 -8.45 5.39
CA LEU A 86 -6.12 -8.35 4.05
C LEU A 86 -6.55 -9.72 3.52
N ASP A 87 -5.68 -10.73 3.62
CA ASP A 87 -6.00 -12.11 3.20
C ASP A 87 -7.24 -12.64 3.93
N HIS A 88 -7.35 -12.34 5.23
CA HIS A 88 -8.51 -12.73 6.03
C HIS A 88 -9.79 -12.02 5.57
N LEU A 89 -9.71 -10.72 5.25
CA LEU A 89 -10.84 -9.95 4.74
C LEU A 89 -11.28 -10.43 3.35
N GLU A 90 -10.33 -10.70 2.46
CA GLU A 90 -10.62 -11.26 1.13
C GLU A 90 -11.32 -12.61 1.25
N SER A 91 -10.81 -13.52 2.08
CA SER A 91 -11.45 -14.83 2.30
C SER A 91 -12.88 -14.70 2.82
N ARG A 92 -13.13 -13.75 3.74
CA ARG A 92 -14.49 -13.49 4.25
C ARG A 92 -15.40 -12.91 3.16
N LEU A 93 -14.88 -12.01 2.34
CA LEU A 93 -15.63 -11.40 1.25
C LEU A 93 -16.01 -12.43 0.20
N THR A 94 -15.11 -13.36 -0.15
CA THR A 94 -15.40 -14.48 -1.05
C THR A 94 -16.52 -15.36 -0.50
N LYS A 95 -16.49 -15.73 0.79
CA LYS A 95 -17.55 -16.54 1.41
C LYS A 95 -18.91 -15.85 1.36
N VAL A 96 -18.95 -14.55 1.69
CA VAL A 96 -20.19 -13.77 1.62
C VAL A 96 -20.71 -13.71 0.18
N ALA A 97 -19.84 -13.53 -0.81
CA ALA A 97 -20.24 -13.53 -2.22
C ALA A 97 -20.81 -14.90 -2.67
N GLU A 98 -20.21 -16.00 -2.21
CA GLU A 98 -20.71 -17.36 -2.47
C GLU A 98 -22.09 -17.58 -1.85
N GLU A 99 -22.29 -17.18 -0.58
CA GLU A 99 -23.59 -17.27 0.10
C GLU A 99 -24.67 -16.44 -0.61
N VAL A 100 -24.35 -15.21 -1.01
CA VAL A 100 -25.27 -14.35 -1.76
C VAL A 100 -25.65 -14.98 -3.10
N SER A 101 -24.68 -15.54 -3.82
CA SER A 101 -24.91 -16.26 -5.08
C SER A 101 -25.82 -17.46 -4.88
N TRP A 102 -25.60 -18.25 -3.82
CA TRP A 102 -26.43 -19.38 -3.46
C TRP A 102 -27.87 -18.96 -3.12
N ILE A 103 -28.05 -17.92 -2.31
CA ILE A 103 -29.37 -17.38 -1.95
C ILE A 103 -30.11 -16.92 -3.23
N ALA A 104 -29.43 -16.18 -4.11
CA ALA A 104 -30.01 -15.72 -5.37
C ALA A 104 -30.45 -16.89 -6.25
N LYS A 105 -29.64 -17.95 -6.35
CA LYS A 105 -29.99 -19.17 -7.10
C LYS A 105 -31.21 -19.88 -6.48
N TYR A 106 -31.22 -20.06 -5.16
CA TYR A 106 -32.32 -20.69 -4.44
C TYR A 106 -33.65 -19.93 -4.63
N LEU A 107 -33.61 -18.59 -4.52
CA LEU A 107 -34.81 -17.76 -4.72
C LEU A 107 -35.34 -17.84 -6.15
N ARG A 108 -34.45 -17.90 -7.16
CA ARG A 108 -34.84 -18.09 -8.57
C ARG A 108 -35.51 -19.44 -8.78
N GLU A 109 -34.89 -20.53 -8.32
CA GLU A 109 -35.47 -21.88 -8.43
C GLU A 109 -36.82 -22.00 -7.71
N ARG A 110 -36.97 -21.34 -6.56
CA ARG A 110 -38.25 -21.32 -5.82
C ARG A 110 -39.33 -20.55 -6.58
N ALA A 111 -39.00 -19.41 -7.18
CA ALA A 111 -39.93 -18.64 -8.00
C ALA A 111 -40.40 -19.45 -9.22
N ASP A 112 -39.50 -20.14 -9.89
CA ASP A 112 -39.80 -20.99 -11.04
C ASP A 112 -40.77 -22.14 -10.68
N ARG A 113 -40.55 -22.80 -9.52
CA ARG A 113 -41.46 -23.85 -9.02
C ARG A 113 -42.86 -23.34 -8.69
N GLN A 114 -42.98 -22.14 -8.13
CA GLN A 114 -44.28 -21.53 -7.81
C GLN A 114 -45.01 -21.01 -9.06
N GLY A 115 -44.28 -20.57 -10.09
CA GLY A 115 -44.84 -20.21 -11.39
C GLY A 115 -45.35 -21.43 -12.17
N ALA A 116 -44.58 -22.52 -12.20
CA ALA A 116 -44.96 -23.76 -12.87
C ALA A 116 -46.21 -24.43 -12.27
N SER A 117 -46.40 -24.36 -10.95
CA SER A 117 -47.58 -24.96 -10.31
C SER A 117 -48.89 -24.21 -10.62
N LYS A 118 -48.83 -22.92 -10.97
CA LYS A 118 -50.01 -22.13 -11.37
C LYS A 118 -50.43 -22.39 -12.82
N GLY A 119 -49.48 -22.68 -13.72
CA GLY A 119 -49.78 -23.00 -15.12
C GLY A 119 -50.48 -24.34 -15.32
N ALA A 120 -50.12 -25.37 -14.54
CA ALA A 120 -50.75 -26.70 -14.61
C ALA A 120 -52.19 -26.71 -14.08
N GLY A 121 -52.51 -25.88 -13.08
CA GLY A 121 -53.86 -25.77 -12.52
C GLY A 121 -54.88 -25.07 -13.44
N GLN A 122 -54.43 -24.15 -14.30
CA GLN A 122 -55.31 -23.47 -15.26
C GLN A 122 -55.58 -24.30 -16.53
N ALA A 123 -54.62 -25.13 -16.98
CA ALA A 123 -54.83 -25.99 -18.14
C ALA A 123 -55.87 -27.11 -17.91
N ALA A 124 -56.00 -27.61 -16.67
CA ALA A 124 -56.98 -28.64 -16.31
C ALA A 124 -58.42 -28.10 -16.17
N ALA A 125 -58.61 -26.80 -15.97
CA ALA A 125 -59.94 -26.20 -15.75
C ALA A 125 -60.68 -25.82 -17.05
N VAL A 126 -60.03 -25.87 -18.22
CA VAL A 126 -60.60 -25.43 -19.52
C VAL A 126 -61.13 -26.59 -20.38
N GLN A 127 -60.98 -27.84 -19.95
CA GLN A 127 -61.52 -29.02 -20.66
C GLN A 127 -62.70 -29.65 -19.92
N GLN A 128 -63.84 -28.97 -19.83
CA GLN A 128 -65.14 -29.64 -19.75
C GLN A 128 -65.86 -29.43 -21.08
N PRO A 129 -66.02 -30.48 -21.91
CA PRO A 129 -66.79 -30.36 -23.14
C PRO A 129 -68.28 -30.37 -22.79
N GLU A 130 -68.98 -29.28 -23.12
CA GLU A 130 -70.45 -29.25 -23.20
C GLU A 130 -70.90 -30.33 -24.19
N LEU A 131 -71.37 -31.45 -23.63
CA LEU A 131 -72.11 -32.47 -24.35
C LEU A 131 -73.47 -31.88 -24.74
N GLN A 132 -73.59 -31.57 -26.03
CA GLN A 132 -74.85 -31.29 -26.71
C GLN A 132 -75.87 -32.39 -26.41
N LEU A 133 -77.04 -32.00 -25.93
CA LEU A 133 -78.27 -32.79 -26.03
C LEU A 133 -79.34 -31.94 -26.71
N ASN A 134 -79.62 -32.31 -27.96
CA ASN A 134 -80.89 -32.11 -28.65
C ASN A 134 -81.33 -33.52 -29.10
N PRO A 135 -82.63 -33.83 -29.19
CA PRO A 135 -83.64 -32.98 -29.85
C PRO A 135 -84.90 -32.67 -29.03
#